data_AF-A0A381TJ71-F1
#
_entry.id   AF-A0A381TJ71-F1
#
_cell.length_a   1.000
_cell.length_b   1.000
_cell.length_c   1.000
_cell.angle_alpha   90.00
_cell.angle_beta   90.00
_cell.angle_gamma   90.00
#
_symmetry.space_group_name_H-M   'P 1'
#
loop_
_entity.id
_entity.type
_entity.pdbx_description
1 polymer ?
#
loop_
_entity_poly.entity_id
_entity_poly.type
_entity_poly.pdbx_seq_one_letter_code
_entity_poly.pdbx_strand_id
1 'polypeptide(L)'
;KARGVNHPEGLLMEPQWLGSRNGCAFTLWPPADGRGVLRFRMEVSAFEGKFKDLPHPRLWVKAGGRLLGSAEITASSGKPKELIYHVQVNDLPLGKRGLEVKLQPMVEMPYAVKGFENEDRKVKDKPVPGGTGLYRPLWDRKKKPPVEETPAPYLTLHAIEAEMDYVAQWPPAEWGTNVGEIVDNDTSAKRLLGIWMERAWRRSVSRAEQKPFFALYQKVRKQGASFDDALRAAFHSVLMSAPFRYLSPVSQSHHAIASRLSFMLIGAPPDAELRQLAKDNKLRDAKVLNAQVDRLLADPRSDGFVRPFVRQWLVMGQPITLAMKTLQHQDFRFGRYLKESMQEETIAYVAQMLKDNRPARELIDSDWTMMNDSLARHYGYDGFGDGVMRKVTLRRNDPRGGGLLGHAGIQSMLTWMGDNWVIYRGAWTLRHILDSPPPPPPLEVPVLDPTTSANQGKSFKELLVQHQEDARCAICHKDIDPLGFAFQNFDLSGRWRELEFEKYKREEIDGKIAWNGAGKSRPVDAAGRLPRGETFKSFEECKQLLVKNYQADLVHGLLKNLTLYGTGRKPDVAGLGEIRDIQASLRAKGYRLGDLVKAVVRSEAFLGDQ
;
A
#
# COMPACT_ATOMS: atom_id res chain seq x y z
N LYS A 1 -0.35 -32.45 -8.12
CA LYS A 1 -0.40 -32.21 -9.59
C LYS A 1 0.63 -31.15 -9.94
N ALA A 2 1.81 -31.55 -10.39
CA ALA A 2 2.85 -30.62 -10.83
C ALA A 2 2.71 -30.39 -12.34
N ARG A 3 2.69 -29.12 -12.77
CA ARG A 3 2.98 -28.73 -14.16
C ARG A 3 4.29 -27.97 -14.15
N GLY A 4 5.37 -28.70 -14.41
CA GLY A 4 6.73 -28.19 -14.43
C GLY A 4 7.66 -29.20 -15.08
N VAL A 5 8.91 -28.80 -15.26
CA VAL A 5 9.98 -29.65 -15.78
C VAL A 5 10.83 -30.09 -14.59
N ASN A 6 11.06 -31.40 -14.45
CA ASN A 6 12.01 -31.90 -13.46
C ASN A 6 13.42 -31.52 -13.91
N HIS A 7 14.17 -30.83 -13.06
CA HIS A 7 15.53 -30.37 -13.30
C HIS A 7 16.40 -30.74 -12.09
N PRO A 8 17.73 -30.88 -12.22
CA PRO A 8 18.62 -31.16 -11.10
C PRO A 8 18.53 -30.13 -9.94
N GLU A 9 18.18 -28.89 -10.25
CA GLU A 9 17.95 -27.83 -9.25
C GLU A 9 16.57 -27.89 -8.57
N GLY A 10 15.66 -28.77 -9.01
CA GLY A 10 14.31 -28.88 -8.48
C GLY A 10 13.23 -28.86 -9.55
N LEU A 11 11.97 -28.61 -9.15
CA LEU A 11 10.85 -28.54 -10.09
C LEU A 11 10.77 -27.13 -10.70
N LEU A 12 11.07 -27.01 -11.99
CA LEU A 12 10.94 -25.76 -12.74
C LEU A 12 9.48 -25.54 -13.12
N MET A 13 8.85 -24.55 -12.51
CA MET A 13 7.47 -24.15 -12.79
C MET A 13 7.43 -23.11 -13.89
N GLU A 14 6.68 -23.41 -14.96
CA GLU A 14 6.52 -22.49 -16.09
C GLU A 14 5.75 -21.22 -15.67
N PRO A 15 6.23 -20.02 -16.03
CA PRO A 15 5.55 -18.78 -15.70
C PRO A 15 4.17 -18.68 -16.36
N GLN A 16 3.23 -18.16 -15.59
CA GLN A 16 1.86 -17.89 -15.99
C GLN A 16 1.64 -16.41 -16.27
N TRP A 17 0.57 -16.16 -17.01
CA TRP A 17 0.17 -14.85 -17.49
C TRP A 17 -1.23 -14.53 -16.97
N LEU A 18 -1.58 -13.25 -16.91
CA LEU A 18 -2.92 -12.83 -16.54
C LEU A 18 -3.98 -13.56 -17.40
N GLY A 19 -4.93 -14.22 -16.74
CA GLY A 19 -5.96 -15.05 -17.40
C GLY A 19 -5.60 -16.54 -17.54
N SER A 20 -4.34 -16.94 -17.30
CA SER A 20 -3.95 -18.35 -17.25
C SER A 20 -4.62 -19.06 -16.07
N ARG A 21 -5.20 -20.23 -16.33
CA ARG A 21 -5.84 -21.06 -15.29
C ARG A 21 -4.95 -22.18 -14.77
N ASN A 22 -3.78 -22.35 -15.37
CA ASN A 22 -2.87 -23.46 -15.10
C ASN A 22 -2.10 -23.25 -13.78
N GLY A 23 -1.33 -24.23 -13.32
CA GLY A 23 -0.46 -24.09 -12.15
C GLY A 23 -0.13 -25.40 -11.46
N CYS A 24 0.88 -25.34 -10.61
CA CYS A 24 1.22 -26.44 -9.72
C CYS A 24 0.26 -26.41 -8.54
N ALA A 25 -0.21 -27.58 -8.13
CA ALA A 25 -1.00 -27.70 -6.91
C ALA A 25 -0.60 -28.98 -6.18
N PHE A 26 -0.52 -28.88 -4.87
CA PHE A 26 -0.39 -30.02 -3.97
C PHE A 26 -1.55 -29.99 -2.97
N THR A 27 -1.75 -31.10 -2.29
CA THR A 27 -2.84 -31.23 -1.32
C THR A 27 -2.23 -31.60 0.02
N LEU A 28 -2.66 -30.89 1.05
CA LEU A 28 -2.28 -31.13 2.42
C LEU A 28 -3.44 -31.77 3.15
N TRP A 29 -3.14 -32.72 4.04
CA TRP A 29 -4.16 -33.43 4.81
C TRP A 29 -4.22 -32.84 6.21
N PRO A 30 -5.27 -32.05 6.52
CA PRO A 30 -5.41 -31.50 7.86
C PRO A 30 -5.74 -32.60 8.89
N PRO A 31 -5.68 -32.26 10.19
CA PRO A 31 -6.12 -33.14 11.27
C PRO A 31 -7.55 -33.66 11.05
N ALA A 32 -7.86 -34.85 11.58
CA ALA A 32 -9.12 -35.56 11.30
C ALA A 32 -10.38 -34.80 11.75
N ASP A 33 -10.26 -33.97 12.80
CA ASP A 33 -11.34 -33.10 13.29
C ASP A 33 -11.51 -31.83 12.44
N GLY A 34 -10.65 -31.63 11.44
CA GLY A 34 -10.60 -30.48 10.56
C GLY A 34 -10.09 -29.20 11.25
N ARG A 35 -9.56 -29.30 12.47
CA ARG A 35 -9.18 -28.14 13.30
C ARG A 35 -7.67 -28.04 13.47
N GLY A 36 -7.23 -26.81 13.73
CA GLY A 36 -5.82 -26.51 14.04
C GLY A 36 -5.15 -25.59 13.03
N VAL A 37 -3.83 -25.48 13.18
CA VAL A 37 -2.95 -24.72 12.30
C VAL A 37 -2.09 -25.71 11.56
N LEU A 38 -2.05 -25.58 10.25
CA LEU A 38 -1.06 -26.25 9.41
C LEU A 38 0.09 -25.27 9.15
N ARG A 39 1.32 -25.76 9.22
CA ARG A 39 2.50 -25.01 8.75
C ARG A 39 3.06 -25.67 7.51
N PHE A 40 3.42 -24.89 6.49
CA PHE A 40 4.28 -25.38 5.41
C PHE A 40 5.32 -24.35 5.03
N ARG A 41 6.50 -24.85 4.68
CA ARG A 41 7.65 -24.08 4.20
C ARG A 41 8.02 -24.51 2.78
N MET A 42 8.51 -23.56 2.00
CA MET A 42 8.95 -23.79 0.63
C MET A 42 10.26 -23.07 0.37
N GLU A 43 11.17 -23.74 -0.33
CA GLU A 43 12.39 -23.14 -0.84
C GLU A 43 12.26 -22.88 -2.33
N VAL A 44 12.43 -21.61 -2.73
CA VAL A 44 12.20 -21.16 -4.10
C VAL A 44 13.32 -20.25 -4.61
N SER A 45 13.67 -20.36 -5.88
CA SER A 45 14.58 -19.44 -6.57
C SER A 45 14.06 -19.07 -7.97
N ALA A 46 14.59 -18.00 -8.53
CA ALA A 46 14.51 -17.78 -9.97
C ALA A 46 15.48 -18.75 -10.67
N PHE A 47 15.05 -19.34 -11.77
CA PHE A 47 15.91 -20.20 -12.57
C PHE A 47 16.91 -19.36 -13.38
N GLU A 48 18.21 -19.65 -13.23
CA GLU A 48 19.30 -18.95 -13.92
C GLU A 48 19.69 -19.73 -15.19
N GLY A 49 18.90 -19.57 -16.25
CA GLY A 49 19.18 -20.16 -17.56
C GLY A 49 20.24 -19.38 -18.38
N LYS A 50 20.30 -19.63 -19.70
CA LYS A 50 21.23 -18.92 -20.59
C LYS A 50 20.93 -17.41 -20.72
N PHE A 51 19.71 -16.99 -20.41
CA PHE A 51 19.24 -15.61 -20.59
C PHE A 51 19.29 -14.83 -19.27
N LYS A 52 20.16 -13.82 -19.21
CA LYS A 52 20.41 -13.05 -17.98
C LYS A 52 19.39 -11.92 -17.71
N ASP A 53 18.71 -11.43 -18.75
CA ASP A 53 17.81 -10.28 -18.65
C ASP A 53 16.33 -10.67 -18.52
N LEU A 54 16.06 -11.90 -18.10
CA LEU A 54 14.70 -12.36 -17.87
C LEU A 54 14.12 -11.71 -16.60
N PRO A 55 12.85 -11.29 -16.61
CA PRO A 55 12.23 -10.73 -15.41
C PRO A 55 12.03 -11.82 -14.35
N HIS A 56 12.16 -11.46 -13.07
CA HIS A 56 11.92 -12.41 -12.00
C HIS A 56 10.43 -12.82 -11.92
N PRO A 57 10.13 -14.13 -11.76
CA PRO A 57 8.76 -14.57 -11.58
C PRO A 57 8.25 -14.23 -10.17
N ARG A 58 6.96 -13.87 -10.08
CA ARG A 58 6.27 -13.65 -8.81
C ARG A 58 5.43 -14.86 -8.44
N LEU A 59 5.75 -15.54 -7.35
CA LEU A 59 5.00 -16.70 -6.88
C LEU A 59 3.74 -16.26 -6.13
N TRP A 60 2.57 -16.70 -6.59
CA TRP A 60 1.32 -16.57 -5.86
C TRP A 60 0.98 -17.90 -5.21
N VAL A 61 0.68 -17.85 -3.91
CA VAL A 61 0.35 -19.03 -3.11
C VAL A 61 -1.08 -18.91 -2.65
N LYS A 62 -1.92 -19.87 -3.03
CA LYS A 62 -3.33 -19.93 -2.66
C LYS A 62 -3.64 -21.22 -1.91
N ALA A 63 -4.45 -21.16 -0.88
CA ALA A 63 -4.96 -22.35 -0.19
C ALA A 63 -6.49 -22.27 -0.11
N GLY A 64 -7.18 -23.36 -0.47
CA GLY A 64 -8.65 -23.38 -0.51
C GLY A 64 -9.25 -22.28 -1.40
N GLY A 65 -8.52 -21.87 -2.46
CA GLY A 65 -8.90 -20.76 -3.35
C GLY A 65 -8.57 -19.35 -2.83
N ARG A 66 -8.26 -19.18 -1.55
CA ARG A 66 -7.85 -17.89 -0.95
C ARG A 66 -6.37 -17.63 -1.22
N LEU A 67 -6.02 -16.40 -1.63
CA LEU A 67 -4.63 -15.96 -1.73
C LEU A 67 -4.04 -15.83 -0.32
N LEU A 68 -3.02 -16.62 -0.01
CA LEU A 68 -2.25 -16.52 1.22
C LEU A 68 -1.22 -15.39 1.14
N GLY A 69 -0.59 -15.25 -0.03
CA GLY A 69 0.36 -14.19 -0.31
C GLY A 69 0.98 -14.31 -1.70
N SER A 70 1.76 -13.32 -2.07
CA SER A 70 2.60 -13.35 -3.26
C SER A 70 3.97 -12.74 -2.96
N ALA A 71 5.00 -13.24 -3.63
CA ALA A 71 6.36 -12.73 -3.49
C ALA A 71 7.09 -12.79 -4.83
N GLU A 72 7.80 -11.72 -5.19
CA GLU A 72 8.78 -11.75 -6.27
C GLU A 72 10.01 -12.53 -5.81
N ILE A 73 10.47 -13.42 -6.68
CA ILE A 73 11.55 -14.35 -6.37
C ILE A 73 12.80 -13.88 -7.11
N THR A 74 13.63 -13.12 -6.39
CA THR A 74 14.93 -12.59 -6.86
C THR A 74 16.10 -13.46 -6.39
N ALA A 75 15.83 -14.43 -5.53
CA ALA A 75 16.83 -15.36 -5.03
C ALA A 75 17.36 -16.27 -6.15
N SER A 76 18.66 -16.49 -6.18
CA SER A 76 19.31 -17.43 -7.09
C SER A 76 19.26 -18.86 -6.57
N SER A 77 19.49 -19.85 -7.45
CA SER A 77 19.50 -21.26 -7.06
C SER A 77 20.58 -21.60 -6.01
N GLY A 78 21.68 -20.84 -5.97
CA GLY A 78 22.72 -21.01 -4.94
C GLY A 78 22.34 -20.48 -3.56
N LYS A 79 21.30 -19.64 -3.47
CA LYS A 79 20.78 -19.13 -2.19
C LYS A 79 19.26 -18.98 -2.27
N PRO A 80 18.50 -20.11 -2.25
CA PRO A 80 17.05 -20.07 -2.35
C PRO A 80 16.40 -19.23 -1.25
N LYS A 81 15.24 -18.66 -1.55
CA LYS A 81 14.40 -17.94 -0.61
C LYS A 81 13.44 -18.91 0.08
N GLU A 82 13.43 -18.88 1.41
CA GLU A 82 12.44 -19.60 2.20
C GLU A 82 11.13 -18.78 2.30
N LEU A 83 10.00 -19.45 2.09
CA LEU A 83 8.66 -18.91 2.31
C LEU A 83 7.90 -19.81 3.29
N ILE A 84 7.50 -19.26 4.43
CA ILE A 84 6.76 -19.99 5.49
C ILE A 84 5.32 -19.48 5.56
N TYR A 85 4.36 -20.40 5.57
CA TYR A 85 2.95 -20.11 5.70
C TYR A 85 2.33 -20.88 6.87
N HIS A 86 1.58 -20.16 7.70
CA HIS A 86 0.70 -20.73 8.71
C HIS A 86 -0.75 -20.60 8.24
N VAL A 87 -1.49 -21.70 8.22
CA VAL A 87 -2.85 -21.76 7.70
C VAL A 87 -3.79 -22.31 8.77
N GLN A 88 -4.73 -21.48 9.21
CA GLN A 88 -5.83 -21.92 10.06
C GLN A 88 -6.80 -22.75 9.21
N VAL A 89 -6.84 -24.06 9.43
CA VAL A 89 -7.61 -25.00 8.59
C VAL A 89 -9.10 -24.69 8.63
N ASN A 90 -9.62 -24.31 9.80
CA ASN A 90 -11.02 -23.98 10.05
C ASN A 90 -11.57 -22.84 9.17
N ASP A 91 -10.70 -21.97 8.66
CA ASP A 91 -11.10 -20.76 7.94
C ASP A 91 -11.14 -20.98 6.42
N LEU A 92 -10.81 -22.19 5.94
CA LEU A 92 -10.68 -22.49 4.53
C LEU A 92 -11.57 -23.66 4.11
N PRO A 93 -12.12 -23.62 2.89
CA PRO A 93 -12.86 -24.75 2.35
C PRO A 93 -11.90 -25.93 2.10
N LEU A 94 -12.25 -27.09 2.65
CA LEU A 94 -11.55 -28.35 2.41
C LEU A 94 -12.18 -29.09 1.24
N GLY A 95 -11.34 -29.56 0.31
CA GLY A 95 -11.78 -30.46 -0.74
C GLY A 95 -11.87 -31.90 -0.23
N LYS A 96 -12.45 -32.79 -1.05
CA LYS A 96 -12.55 -34.24 -0.73
C LYS A 96 -11.22 -34.93 -0.40
N ARG A 97 -10.09 -34.35 -0.82
CA ARG A 97 -8.74 -34.89 -0.63
C ARG A 97 -7.91 -34.11 0.39
N GLY A 98 -8.48 -33.10 1.05
CA GLY A 98 -7.77 -32.18 1.94
C GLY A 98 -7.72 -30.75 1.42
N LEU A 99 -6.81 -29.95 1.97
CA LEU A 99 -6.58 -28.56 1.62
C LEU A 99 -5.72 -28.46 0.36
N GLU A 100 -6.29 -27.98 -0.75
CA GLU A 100 -5.53 -27.73 -1.97
C GLU A 100 -4.72 -26.43 -1.84
N VAL A 101 -3.40 -26.54 -2.05
CA VAL A 101 -2.49 -25.41 -2.16
C VAL A 101 -2.04 -25.27 -3.61
N LYS A 102 -2.35 -24.11 -4.22
CA LYS A 102 -1.98 -23.78 -5.60
C LYS A 102 -0.83 -22.79 -5.61
N LEU A 103 0.20 -23.14 -6.38
CA LEU A 103 1.38 -22.34 -6.69
C LEU A 103 1.28 -21.81 -8.12
N GLN A 104 1.32 -20.49 -8.28
CA GLN A 104 1.25 -19.83 -9.58
C GLN A 104 2.44 -18.87 -9.73
N PRO A 105 3.54 -19.26 -10.39
CA PRO A 105 4.55 -18.30 -10.82
C PRO A 105 3.92 -17.39 -11.89
N MET A 106 3.94 -16.09 -11.68
CA MET A 106 3.35 -15.09 -12.57
C MET A 106 4.44 -14.18 -13.12
N VAL A 107 4.33 -13.82 -14.40
CA VAL A 107 5.14 -12.77 -15.03
C VAL A 107 4.18 -11.72 -15.55
N GLU A 108 4.25 -10.53 -14.96
CA GLU A 108 3.34 -9.44 -15.29
C GLU A 108 4.02 -8.31 -16.07
N MET A 109 5.33 -8.44 -16.30
CA MET A 109 6.16 -7.44 -16.98
C MET A 109 6.52 -7.89 -18.41
N PRO A 110 6.45 -6.97 -19.39
CA PRO A 110 6.99 -7.23 -20.72
C PRO A 110 8.52 -7.36 -20.68
N TYR A 111 9.08 -8.23 -21.51
CA TYR A 111 10.52 -8.43 -21.67
C TYR A 111 10.85 -8.94 -23.07
N ALA A 112 12.04 -8.59 -23.56
CA ALA A 112 12.58 -9.07 -24.81
C ALA A 112 13.82 -9.92 -24.56
N VAL A 113 14.09 -10.86 -25.45
CA VAL A 113 15.32 -11.63 -25.46
C VAL A 113 15.96 -11.49 -26.83
N LYS A 114 17.24 -11.11 -26.87
CA LYS A 114 17.98 -10.94 -28.12
C LYS A 114 17.92 -12.23 -28.95
N GLY A 115 17.57 -12.10 -30.22
CA GLY A 115 17.46 -13.22 -31.15
C GLY A 115 16.10 -13.92 -31.18
N PHE A 116 15.13 -13.50 -30.37
CA PHE A 116 13.75 -13.99 -30.43
C PHE A 116 12.80 -12.90 -30.94
N GLU A 117 11.91 -13.28 -31.85
CA GLU A 117 10.79 -12.42 -32.24
C GLU A 117 9.83 -12.23 -31.07
N ASN A 118 8.99 -11.19 -31.11
CA ASN A 118 7.91 -11.04 -30.14
C ASN A 118 6.70 -11.91 -30.55
N GLU A 119 6.03 -12.53 -29.58
CA GLU A 119 4.78 -13.26 -29.80
C GLU A 119 3.65 -12.34 -30.29
N ASP A 120 3.64 -11.09 -29.86
CA ASP A 120 2.73 -10.07 -30.41
C ASP A 120 3.30 -9.48 -31.71
N ARG A 121 2.75 -9.95 -32.83
CA ARG A 121 3.14 -9.55 -34.20
C ARG A 121 2.48 -8.26 -34.69
N LYS A 122 1.60 -7.61 -33.90
CA LYS A 122 0.86 -6.41 -34.31
C LYS A 122 1.70 -5.14 -34.24
N VAL A 123 2.82 -5.15 -33.50
CA VAL A 123 3.70 -3.98 -33.30
C VAL A 123 5.09 -4.32 -33.83
N LYS A 124 5.30 -4.12 -35.14
CA LYS A 124 6.52 -4.55 -35.83
C LYS A 124 7.77 -3.69 -35.54
N ASP A 125 7.58 -2.44 -35.08
CA ASP A 125 8.68 -1.44 -35.04
C ASP A 125 8.83 -0.66 -33.72
N LYS A 126 8.23 -1.12 -32.60
CA LYS A 126 8.48 -0.50 -31.28
C LYS A 126 9.41 -1.38 -30.43
N PRO A 127 10.49 -0.83 -29.83
CA PRO A 127 11.13 -1.49 -28.69
C PRO A 127 10.08 -1.73 -27.62
N VAL A 128 10.27 -2.77 -26.78
CA VAL A 128 9.38 -3.19 -25.69
C VAL A 128 8.49 -2.01 -25.27
N PRO A 129 7.19 -1.99 -25.62
CA PRO A 129 6.36 -0.81 -25.42
C PRO A 129 6.55 -0.32 -23.98
N GLY A 130 6.74 0.99 -23.77
CA GLY A 130 6.91 1.62 -22.45
C GLY A 130 5.67 1.53 -21.55
N GLY A 131 4.83 0.51 -21.73
CA GLY A 131 3.64 0.19 -20.96
C GLY A 131 3.54 -1.34 -20.78
N THR A 132 2.58 -1.76 -19.96
CA THR A 132 2.39 -3.17 -19.56
C THR A 132 1.88 -4.03 -20.71
N GLY A 133 2.76 -4.40 -21.66
CA GLY A 133 2.53 -5.29 -22.81
C GLY A 133 2.79 -6.78 -22.50
N LEU A 134 2.27 -7.69 -23.34
CA LEU A 134 2.61 -9.13 -23.31
C LEU A 134 3.81 -9.33 -24.25
N TYR A 135 4.74 -8.37 -24.22
CA TYR A 135 5.96 -8.46 -25.00
C TYR A 135 6.74 -9.60 -24.39
N ARG A 136 6.81 -10.71 -25.12
CA ARG A 136 7.55 -11.88 -24.70
C ARG A 136 8.09 -12.60 -25.93
N PRO A 137 9.23 -13.28 -25.79
CA PRO A 137 9.84 -14.07 -26.86
C PRO A 137 8.85 -15.10 -27.42
N LEU A 138 8.68 -15.09 -28.74
CA LEU A 138 8.02 -16.14 -29.51
C LEU A 138 8.98 -17.31 -29.67
N TRP A 139 8.56 -18.50 -29.23
CA TRP A 139 9.31 -19.73 -29.43
C TRP A 139 8.38 -20.93 -29.53
N ASP A 140 8.84 -21.99 -30.20
CA ASP A 140 8.04 -23.17 -30.46
C ASP A 140 7.98 -24.09 -29.23
N ARG A 141 6.91 -23.92 -28.44
CA ARG A 141 6.63 -24.76 -27.27
C ARG A 141 6.41 -26.23 -27.61
N LYS A 142 6.04 -26.56 -28.85
CA LYS A 142 5.80 -27.96 -29.27
C LYS A 142 7.10 -28.73 -29.42
N LYS A 143 8.20 -28.03 -29.75
CA LYS A 143 9.54 -28.64 -29.88
C LYS A 143 10.17 -29.01 -28.54
N LYS A 144 9.64 -28.50 -27.42
CA LYS A 144 10.14 -28.75 -26.05
C LYS A 144 11.68 -28.68 -25.95
N PRO A 145 12.31 -27.57 -26.38
CA PRO A 145 13.75 -27.38 -26.20
C PRO A 145 14.13 -27.48 -24.71
N PRO A 146 15.41 -27.75 -24.39
CA PRO A 146 15.92 -27.72 -23.03
C PRO A 146 15.55 -26.40 -22.35
N VAL A 147 15.20 -26.45 -21.05
CA VAL A 147 14.73 -25.27 -20.30
C VAL A 147 15.76 -24.14 -20.25
N GLU A 148 17.05 -24.48 -20.32
CA GLU A 148 18.17 -23.54 -20.38
C GLU A 148 18.15 -22.69 -21.65
N GLU A 149 17.53 -23.20 -22.73
CA GLU A 149 17.41 -22.56 -24.05
C GLU A 149 16.05 -21.90 -24.26
N THR A 150 15.15 -22.05 -23.29
CA THR A 150 13.84 -21.41 -23.35
C THR A 150 13.93 -19.97 -22.84
N PRO A 151 13.40 -18.99 -23.59
CA PRO A 151 13.45 -17.59 -23.20
C PRO A 151 12.29 -17.25 -22.25
N ALA A 152 12.11 -18.05 -21.19
CA ALA A 152 11.02 -17.91 -20.23
C ALA A 152 11.56 -17.90 -18.79
N PRO A 153 11.07 -17.01 -17.92
CA PRO A 153 11.53 -16.92 -16.52
C PRO A 153 10.88 -18.01 -15.65
N TYR A 154 11.48 -19.19 -15.62
CA TYR A 154 11.04 -20.27 -14.74
C TYR A 154 11.29 -19.93 -13.28
N LEU A 155 10.40 -20.43 -12.42
CA LEU A 155 10.60 -20.46 -10.98
C LEU A 155 11.01 -21.87 -10.58
N THR A 156 12.11 -22.00 -9.83
CA THR A 156 12.55 -23.27 -9.29
C THR A 156 11.93 -23.48 -7.91
N LEU A 157 11.21 -24.59 -7.74
CA LEU A 157 10.76 -25.08 -6.45
C LEU A 157 11.72 -26.20 -6.00
N HIS A 158 12.53 -25.92 -4.98
CA HIS A 158 13.55 -26.84 -4.45
C HIS A 158 12.92 -27.88 -3.53
N ALA A 159 12.16 -27.41 -2.54
CA ALA A 159 11.56 -28.25 -1.51
C ALA A 159 10.22 -27.69 -1.02
N ILE A 160 9.37 -28.60 -0.53
CA ILE A 160 8.19 -28.28 0.27
C ILE A 160 8.20 -29.20 1.48
N GLU A 161 8.08 -28.63 2.67
CA GLU A 161 7.89 -29.39 3.91
C GLU A 161 6.66 -28.86 4.63
N ALA A 162 5.85 -29.77 5.16
CA ALA A 162 4.59 -29.45 5.81
C ALA A 162 4.45 -30.18 7.14
N GLU A 163 3.97 -29.46 8.14
CA GLU A 163 3.64 -29.93 9.47
C GLU A 163 2.12 -29.83 9.63
N MET A 164 1.45 -30.99 9.56
CA MET A 164 -0.01 -31.08 9.57
C MET A 164 -0.60 -30.79 10.95
N ASP A 165 0.13 -31.16 12.02
CA ASP A 165 -0.26 -31.00 13.42
C ASP A 165 0.57 -29.91 14.11
N TYR A 166 0.81 -28.80 13.42
CA TYR A 166 1.65 -27.74 13.96
C TYR A 166 1.01 -27.11 15.21
N VAL A 167 1.67 -27.30 16.36
CA VAL A 167 1.30 -26.66 17.62
C VAL A 167 2.19 -25.44 17.81
N ALA A 168 1.62 -24.25 17.68
CA ALA A 168 2.32 -23.03 18.03
C ALA A 168 2.57 -22.98 19.54
N GLN A 169 3.80 -22.71 19.94
CA GLN A 169 4.12 -22.46 21.34
C GLN A 169 3.27 -21.30 21.86
N TRP A 170 2.52 -21.55 22.93
CA TRP A 170 1.75 -20.52 23.61
C TRP A 170 1.98 -20.55 25.13
N PRO A 171 2.28 -19.40 25.75
CA PRO A 171 2.54 -18.11 25.14
C PRO A 171 3.80 -18.10 24.24
N PRO A 172 3.87 -17.21 23.23
CA PRO A 172 5.05 -17.10 22.38
C PRO A 172 6.34 -16.89 23.19
N ALA A 173 7.43 -17.54 22.78
CA ALA A 173 8.71 -17.47 23.47
C ALA A 173 9.22 -16.03 23.66
N GLU A 174 8.98 -15.16 22.67
CA GLU A 174 9.34 -13.73 22.73
C GLU A 174 8.67 -12.95 23.87
N TRP A 175 7.64 -13.51 24.52
CA TRP A 175 7.02 -12.85 25.66
C TRP A 175 7.89 -12.93 26.91
N GLY A 176 8.86 -13.85 26.97
CA GLY A 176 9.73 -14.04 28.13
C GLY A 176 8.95 -14.39 29.41
N THR A 177 7.74 -14.94 29.28
CA THR A 177 6.87 -15.24 30.40
C THR A 177 7.06 -16.68 30.84
N ASN A 178 7.45 -16.89 32.11
CA ASN A 178 7.42 -18.22 32.69
C ASN A 178 5.98 -18.62 33.01
N VAL A 179 5.45 -19.57 32.24
CA VAL A 179 4.10 -20.11 32.46
C VAL A 179 4.07 -21.32 33.36
N GLY A 180 5.21 -21.81 33.86
CA GLY A 180 5.30 -23.05 34.62
C GLY A 180 4.71 -24.26 33.89
N GLU A 181 4.46 -25.34 34.63
CA GLU A 181 3.74 -26.49 34.10
C GLU A 181 2.27 -26.14 33.82
N ILE A 182 1.77 -26.45 32.62
CA ILE A 182 0.38 -26.25 32.23
C ILE A 182 -0.34 -27.59 32.40
N VAL A 183 -1.21 -27.65 33.41
CA VAL A 183 -2.06 -28.80 33.73
C VAL A 183 -3.53 -28.40 33.56
N ASP A 184 -4.40 -29.30 33.10
CA ASP A 184 -5.85 -29.07 32.98
C ASP A 184 -6.50 -28.85 34.37
N ASN A 185 -6.40 -27.62 34.87
CA ASN A 185 -7.00 -27.20 36.12
C ASN A 185 -7.22 -25.67 36.18
N ASP A 186 -8.03 -25.25 37.15
CA ASP A 186 -8.40 -23.86 37.38
C ASP A 186 -7.19 -22.94 37.66
N THR A 187 -6.13 -23.45 38.30
CA THR A 187 -4.92 -22.68 38.61
C THR A 187 -4.15 -22.30 37.35
N SER A 188 -3.92 -23.26 36.45
CA SER A 188 -3.32 -23.02 35.14
C SER A 188 -4.19 -22.06 34.34
N ALA A 189 -5.50 -22.31 34.24
CA ALA A 189 -6.41 -21.46 33.48
C ALA A 189 -6.39 -20.01 33.97
N LYS A 190 -6.44 -19.79 35.29
CA LYS A 190 -6.41 -18.44 35.86
C LYS A 190 -5.10 -17.70 35.58
N ARG A 191 -3.96 -18.39 35.67
CA ARG A 191 -2.64 -17.83 35.36
C ARG A 191 -2.52 -17.47 33.87
N LEU A 192 -2.90 -18.38 32.98
CA LEU A 192 -2.88 -18.17 31.53
C LEU A 192 -3.79 -17.00 31.12
N LEU A 193 -4.98 -16.92 31.72
CA LEU A 193 -5.90 -15.81 31.51
C LEU A 193 -5.32 -14.48 32.01
N GLY A 194 -4.67 -14.45 33.17
CA GLY A 194 -3.99 -13.25 33.68
C GLY A 194 -2.92 -12.73 32.71
N ILE A 195 -2.04 -13.64 32.24
CA ILE A 195 -0.99 -13.30 31.25
C ILE A 195 -1.62 -12.77 29.95
N TRP A 196 -2.66 -13.45 29.46
CA TRP A 196 -3.36 -13.03 28.24
C TRP A 196 -3.99 -11.65 28.40
N MET A 197 -4.69 -11.40 29.51
CA MET A 197 -5.34 -10.12 29.77
C MET A 197 -4.34 -8.97 29.88
N GLU A 198 -3.21 -9.16 30.56
CA GLU A 198 -2.17 -8.12 30.64
C GLU A 198 -1.60 -7.76 29.26
N ARG A 199 -1.42 -8.77 28.41
CA ARG A 199 -0.93 -8.58 27.03
C ARG A 199 -2.00 -7.92 26.16
N ALA A 200 -3.23 -8.40 26.23
CA ALA A 200 -4.35 -7.88 25.46
C ALA A 200 -4.68 -6.44 25.86
N TRP A 201 -4.65 -6.11 27.14
CA TRP A 201 -4.98 -4.77 27.65
C TRP A 201 -3.78 -3.84 27.75
N ARG A 202 -2.56 -4.37 27.59
CA ARG A 202 -1.28 -3.64 27.53
C ARG A 202 -0.93 -2.91 28.83
N ARG A 203 -1.47 -3.39 29.95
CA ARG A 203 -1.23 -2.91 31.31
C ARG A 203 -1.46 -4.04 32.31
N SER A 204 -1.03 -3.84 33.55
CA SER A 204 -1.36 -4.74 34.65
C SER A 204 -2.88 -4.85 34.85
N VAL A 205 -3.33 -6.04 35.23
CA VAL A 205 -4.74 -6.37 35.43
C VAL A 205 -4.98 -6.83 36.85
N SER A 206 -5.95 -6.21 37.52
CA SER A 206 -6.32 -6.55 38.89
C SER A 206 -7.08 -7.88 38.97
N ARG A 207 -7.06 -8.52 40.15
CA ARG A 207 -7.84 -9.75 40.39
C ARG A 207 -9.35 -9.55 40.18
N ALA A 208 -9.86 -8.36 40.47
CA ALA A 208 -11.26 -8.01 40.28
C ALA A 208 -11.63 -7.98 38.78
N GLU A 209 -10.75 -7.44 37.93
CA GLU A 209 -10.94 -7.40 36.48
C GLU A 209 -10.85 -8.79 35.83
N GLN A 210 -10.01 -9.69 36.36
CA GLN A 210 -9.91 -11.08 35.85
C GLN A 210 -11.13 -11.95 36.19
N LYS A 211 -11.77 -11.67 37.34
CA LYS A 211 -12.88 -12.47 37.88
C LYS A 211 -14.00 -12.79 36.88
N PRO A 212 -14.58 -11.84 36.11
CA PRO A 212 -15.66 -12.15 35.17
C PRO A 212 -15.25 -13.11 34.05
N PHE A 213 -14.03 -12.97 33.51
CA PHE A 213 -13.55 -13.83 32.43
C PHE A 213 -13.23 -15.25 32.94
N PHE A 214 -12.70 -15.35 34.15
CA PHE A 214 -12.47 -16.64 34.79
C PHE A 214 -13.79 -17.34 35.13
N ALA A 215 -14.81 -16.59 35.57
CA ALA A 215 -16.15 -17.14 35.80
C ALA A 215 -16.79 -17.67 34.49
N LEU A 216 -16.54 -17.01 33.35
CA LEU A 216 -16.95 -17.53 32.05
C LEU A 216 -16.24 -18.85 31.71
N TYR A 217 -14.92 -18.93 31.89
CA TYR A 217 -14.17 -20.18 31.74
C TYR A 217 -14.79 -21.32 32.58
N GLN A 218 -15.02 -21.07 33.88
CA GLN A 218 -15.61 -22.07 34.79
C GLN A 218 -17.03 -22.47 34.36
N LYS A 219 -17.84 -21.51 33.89
CA LYS A 219 -19.19 -21.79 33.38
C LYS A 219 -19.14 -22.71 32.16
N VAL A 220 -18.25 -22.44 31.20
CA VAL A 220 -18.10 -23.24 29.99
C VAL A 220 -17.55 -24.64 30.31
N ARG A 221 -16.62 -24.77 31.26
CA ARG A 221 -16.17 -26.06 31.80
C ARG A 221 -17.31 -26.88 32.40
N LYS A 222 -18.19 -26.26 33.20
CA LYS A 222 -19.37 -26.93 33.78
C LYS A 222 -20.38 -27.41 32.74
N GLN A 223 -20.32 -26.89 31.52
CA GLN A 223 -21.16 -27.32 30.39
C GLN A 223 -20.53 -28.47 29.58
N GLY A 224 -19.38 -29.01 30.03
CA GLY A 224 -18.72 -30.16 29.41
C GLY A 224 -17.65 -29.81 28.36
N ALA A 225 -17.29 -28.53 28.21
CA ALA A 225 -16.22 -28.13 27.29
C ALA A 225 -14.83 -28.55 27.80
N SER A 226 -13.92 -28.78 26.86
CA SER A 226 -12.50 -29.06 27.14
C SER A 226 -11.79 -27.85 27.78
N PHE A 227 -10.56 -28.06 28.26
CA PHE A 227 -9.72 -27.01 28.85
C PHE A 227 -9.47 -25.88 27.86
N ASP A 228 -9.06 -26.27 26.66
CA ASP A 228 -8.71 -25.37 25.58
C ASP A 228 -9.93 -24.63 25.03
N ASP A 229 -11.08 -25.30 24.87
CA ASP A 229 -12.30 -24.65 24.39
C ASP A 229 -12.83 -23.62 25.40
N ALA A 230 -12.79 -23.95 26.69
CA ALA A 230 -13.19 -23.01 27.74
C ALA A 230 -12.23 -21.82 27.84
N LEU A 231 -10.92 -22.04 27.73
CA LEU A 231 -9.92 -20.96 27.70
C LEU A 231 -10.08 -20.09 26.44
N ARG A 232 -10.28 -20.70 25.27
CA ARG A 232 -10.56 -19.99 24.01
C ARG A 232 -11.78 -19.09 24.15
N ALA A 233 -12.86 -19.57 24.77
CA ALA A 233 -14.05 -18.77 25.03
C ALA A 233 -13.75 -17.56 25.93
N ALA A 234 -12.99 -17.76 27.01
CA ALA A 234 -12.55 -16.68 27.89
C ALA A 234 -11.63 -15.68 27.16
N PHE A 235 -10.68 -16.15 26.36
CA PHE A 235 -9.75 -15.30 25.61
C PHE A 235 -10.47 -14.46 24.56
N HIS A 236 -11.43 -15.05 23.83
CA HIS A 236 -12.30 -14.32 22.91
C HIS A 236 -13.09 -13.24 23.64
N SER A 237 -13.63 -13.54 24.83
CA SER A 237 -14.35 -12.54 25.63
C SER A 237 -13.45 -11.36 26.03
N VAL A 238 -12.17 -11.61 26.36
CA VAL A 238 -11.18 -10.55 26.60
C VAL A 238 -10.99 -9.67 25.36
N LEU A 239 -10.94 -10.24 24.15
CA LEU A 239 -10.87 -9.47 22.89
C LEU A 239 -12.13 -8.65 22.60
N MET A 240 -13.29 -9.04 23.13
CA MET A 240 -14.54 -8.29 22.99
C MET A 240 -14.70 -7.20 24.07
N SER A 241 -13.83 -7.18 25.08
CA SER A 241 -13.89 -6.20 26.17
C SER A 241 -13.47 -4.79 25.73
N ALA A 242 -13.99 -3.77 26.41
CA ALA A 242 -13.66 -2.37 26.12
C ALA A 242 -12.15 -2.05 26.23
N PRO A 243 -11.41 -2.52 27.27
CA PRO A 243 -9.97 -2.25 27.38
C PRO A 243 -9.13 -2.80 26.24
N PHE A 244 -9.59 -3.85 25.54
CA PHE A 244 -8.95 -4.34 24.33
C PHE A 244 -9.30 -3.48 23.12
N ARG A 245 -10.61 -3.27 22.87
CA ARG A 245 -11.14 -2.65 21.66
C ARG A 245 -10.83 -1.16 21.51
N TYR A 246 -10.65 -0.44 22.62
CA TYR A 246 -10.44 1.00 22.61
C TYR A 246 -9.11 1.37 23.27
N LEU A 247 -8.34 2.24 22.59
CA LEU A 247 -7.26 2.99 23.22
C LEU A 247 -7.89 4.17 23.95
N SER A 248 -7.54 4.40 25.22
CA SER A 248 -8.03 5.58 25.95
C SER A 248 -7.28 6.82 25.47
N PRO A 249 -7.94 7.78 24.81
CA PRO A 249 -7.25 8.92 24.21
C PRO A 249 -7.05 10.10 25.20
N VAL A 250 -7.68 10.03 26.38
CA VAL A 250 -7.62 11.04 27.45
C VAL A 250 -6.88 10.54 28.70
N SER A 251 -6.37 9.32 28.67
CA SER A 251 -5.62 8.79 29.80
C SER A 251 -4.18 9.29 29.78
N GLN A 252 -3.78 9.93 30.88
CA GLN A 252 -2.41 10.36 31.17
C GLN A 252 -1.49 9.23 31.64
N SER A 253 -1.99 7.99 31.73
CA SER A 253 -1.18 6.85 32.15
C SER A 253 -0.05 6.59 31.16
N HIS A 254 1.16 6.31 31.66
CA HIS A 254 2.28 5.91 30.82
C HIS A 254 2.00 4.63 29.99
N HIS A 255 1.15 3.72 30.48
CA HIS A 255 0.70 2.57 29.69
C HIS A 255 -0.19 2.97 28.50
N ALA A 256 -1.01 4.02 28.68
CA ALA A 256 -1.82 4.57 27.61
C ALA A 256 -0.96 5.29 26.58
N ILE A 257 0.04 6.08 27.02
CA ILE A 257 1.04 6.72 26.13
C ILE A 257 1.81 5.66 25.33
N ALA A 258 2.30 4.60 25.98
CA ALA A 258 2.99 3.49 25.31
C ALA A 258 2.13 2.86 24.22
N SER A 259 0.85 2.62 24.52
CA SER A 259 -0.11 2.03 23.59
C SER A 259 -0.39 2.96 22.42
N ARG A 260 -0.67 4.25 22.66
CA ARG A 260 -0.86 5.23 21.58
C ARG A 260 0.37 5.31 20.68
N LEU A 261 1.56 5.36 21.26
CA LEU A 261 2.82 5.43 20.53
C LEU A 261 3.06 4.18 19.65
N SER A 262 2.85 2.98 20.21
CA SER A 262 3.08 1.74 19.46
C SER A 262 2.06 1.53 18.35
N PHE A 263 0.77 1.77 18.61
CA PHE A 263 -0.26 1.64 17.58
C PHE A 263 -0.12 2.72 16.50
N MET A 264 0.27 3.94 16.88
CA MET A 264 0.53 5.01 15.92
C MET A 264 1.72 4.66 15.02
N LEU A 265 2.85 4.20 15.56
CA LEU A 265 4.11 4.14 14.80
C LEU A 265 4.47 2.76 14.24
N ILE A 266 3.88 1.67 14.76
CA ILE A 266 4.13 0.31 14.27
C ILE A 266 2.86 -0.54 14.09
N GLY A 267 1.67 0.02 14.33
CA GLY A 267 0.40 -0.69 14.13
C GLY A 267 0.20 -1.91 15.04
N ALA A 268 0.94 -2.01 16.14
CA ALA A 268 0.99 -3.19 17.01
C ALA A 268 1.03 -2.82 18.51
N PRO A 269 0.76 -3.79 19.41
CA PRO A 269 0.92 -3.57 20.86
C PRO A 269 2.35 -3.14 21.24
N PRO A 270 2.54 -2.40 22.36
CA PRO A 270 3.86 -1.93 22.79
C PRO A 270 4.81 -3.11 22.98
N ASP A 271 6.05 -2.98 22.51
CA ASP A 271 7.10 -3.97 22.73
C ASP A 271 7.61 -3.97 24.18
N ALA A 272 8.58 -4.84 24.48
CA ALA A 272 9.10 -4.99 25.84
C ALA A 272 9.69 -3.69 26.40
N GLU A 273 10.41 -2.94 25.57
CA GLU A 273 11.04 -1.68 25.96
C GLU A 273 9.98 -0.62 26.30
N LEU A 274 8.97 -0.42 25.44
CA LEU A 274 7.89 0.53 25.72
C LEU A 274 7.09 0.15 26.98
N ARG A 275 6.81 -1.14 27.18
CA ARG A 275 6.12 -1.61 28.40
C ARG A 275 6.94 -1.35 29.66
N GLN A 276 8.26 -1.52 29.58
CA GLN A 276 9.15 -1.26 30.70
C GLN A 276 9.24 0.24 31.00
N LEU A 277 9.42 1.09 29.98
CA LEU A 277 9.39 2.55 30.13
C LEU A 277 8.05 3.05 30.69
N ALA A 278 6.95 2.38 30.32
CA ALA A 278 5.63 2.68 30.87
C ALA A 278 5.54 2.35 32.36
N LYS A 279 6.02 1.16 32.74
CA LYS A 279 6.07 0.71 34.13
C LYS A 279 6.95 1.62 35.00
N ASP A 280 8.04 2.14 34.44
CA ASP A 280 8.98 3.04 35.12
C ASP A 280 8.55 4.52 35.08
N ASN A 281 7.37 4.83 34.53
CA ASN A 281 6.85 6.20 34.38
C ASN A 281 7.78 7.16 33.63
N LYS A 282 8.49 6.69 32.61
CA LYS A 282 9.48 7.49 31.84
C LYS A 282 8.92 8.13 30.57
N LEU A 283 7.76 7.67 30.09
CA LEU A 283 7.17 8.09 28.79
C LEU A 283 6.57 9.51 28.73
N ARG A 284 6.82 10.36 29.74
CA ARG A 284 6.52 11.80 29.68
C ARG A 284 7.78 12.65 29.55
N ASP A 285 8.95 12.04 29.68
CA ASP A 285 10.21 12.71 29.39
C ASP A 285 10.35 12.90 27.87
N ALA A 286 10.54 14.14 27.43
CA ALA A 286 10.63 14.48 26.02
C ALA A 286 11.83 13.82 25.30
N LYS A 287 12.96 13.61 25.97
CA LYS A 287 14.12 12.92 25.41
C LYS A 287 13.82 11.44 25.22
N VAL A 288 13.16 10.82 26.21
CA VAL A 288 12.72 9.41 26.12
C VAL A 288 11.73 9.22 24.98
N LEU A 289 10.72 10.09 24.87
CA LEU A 289 9.74 10.03 23.77
C LEU A 289 10.40 10.18 22.41
N ASN A 290 11.27 11.17 22.23
CA ASN A 290 11.97 11.37 20.95
C ASN A 290 12.80 10.14 20.56
N ALA A 291 13.53 9.55 21.51
CA ALA A 291 14.31 8.35 21.26
C ALA A 291 13.44 7.15 20.85
N GLN A 292 12.26 7.00 21.48
CA GLN A 292 11.32 5.94 21.10
C GLN A 292 10.68 6.20 19.73
N VAL A 293 10.37 7.45 19.37
CA VAL A 293 9.89 7.79 18.02
C VAL A 293 10.93 7.41 16.96
N ASP A 294 12.19 7.79 17.17
CA ASP A 294 13.29 7.46 16.24
C ASP A 294 13.47 5.94 16.09
N ARG A 295 13.48 5.22 17.21
CA ARG A 295 13.60 3.76 17.23
C ARG A 295 12.45 3.08 16.50
N LEU A 296 11.21 3.49 16.76
CA LEU A 296 10.02 2.86 16.19
C LEU A 296 9.87 3.18 14.69
N LEU A 297 10.24 4.38 14.24
CA LEU A 297 10.25 4.71 12.81
C LEU A 297 11.33 3.95 12.04
N ALA A 298 12.46 3.64 12.67
CA ALA A 298 13.54 2.84 12.09
C ALA A 298 13.23 1.32 12.05
N ASP A 299 12.28 0.86 12.86
CA ASP A 299 11.86 -0.54 12.92
C ASP A 299 11.08 -0.93 11.64
N PRO A 300 11.32 -2.11 11.03
CA PRO A 300 10.57 -2.58 9.86
C PRO A 300 9.05 -2.65 10.08
N ARG A 301 8.60 -2.82 11.33
CA ARG A 301 7.17 -2.79 11.69
C ARG A 301 6.53 -1.42 11.47
N SER A 302 7.31 -0.36 11.25
CA SER A 302 6.78 0.98 10.93
C SER A 302 6.00 1.05 9.62
N ASP A 303 6.09 0.05 8.75
CA ASP A 303 5.15 -0.09 7.62
C ASP A 303 3.69 -0.16 8.12
N GLY A 304 3.46 -0.70 9.32
CA GLY A 304 2.17 -0.69 10.01
C GLY A 304 1.64 0.71 10.36
N PHE A 305 2.48 1.74 10.31
CA PHE A 305 2.12 3.15 10.37
C PHE A 305 2.05 3.78 8.99
N VAL A 306 3.17 3.81 8.26
CA VAL A 306 3.31 4.63 7.05
C VAL A 306 2.29 4.24 6.00
N ARG A 307 2.13 2.94 5.73
CA ARG A 307 1.21 2.43 4.70
C ARG A 307 -0.25 2.82 4.98
N PRO A 308 -0.86 2.49 6.13
CA PRO A 308 -2.23 2.91 6.41
C PRO A 308 -2.37 4.42 6.51
N PHE A 309 -1.42 5.13 7.13
CA PHE A 309 -1.44 6.59 7.25
C PHE A 309 -1.47 7.27 5.87
N VAL A 310 -0.53 6.95 4.99
CA VAL A 310 -0.44 7.55 3.64
C VAL A 310 -1.68 7.21 2.82
N ARG A 311 -2.16 5.96 2.89
CA ARG A 311 -3.37 5.55 2.15
C ARG A 311 -4.62 6.28 2.62
N GLN A 312 -4.74 6.57 3.92
CA GLN A 312 -5.85 7.34 4.47
C GLN A 312 -5.72 8.83 4.18
N TRP A 313 -4.54 9.41 4.43
CA TRP A 313 -4.27 10.83 4.19
C TRP A 313 -4.48 11.21 2.72
N LEU A 314 -3.95 10.43 1.78
CA LEU A 314 -3.98 10.73 0.35
C LEU A 314 -5.12 10.01 -0.40
N VAL A 315 -5.95 9.24 0.30
CA VAL A 315 -7.08 8.47 -0.25
C VAL A 315 -6.64 7.47 -1.33
N MET A 316 -5.46 6.87 -1.19
CA MET A 316 -4.92 5.87 -2.13
C MET A 316 -5.59 4.49 -2.07
N GLY A 317 -6.76 4.40 -1.42
CA GLY A 317 -7.67 3.26 -1.54
C GLY A 317 -8.51 3.28 -2.81
N GLN A 318 -8.53 4.40 -3.54
CA GLN A 318 -9.28 4.50 -4.80
C GLN A 318 -8.71 3.56 -5.87
N PRO A 319 -9.55 2.94 -6.69
CA PRO A 319 -9.10 2.10 -7.80
C PRO A 319 -8.24 2.89 -8.80
N ILE A 320 -7.09 2.34 -9.16
CA ILE A 320 -6.29 2.79 -10.32
C ILE A 320 -6.92 2.20 -11.59
N THR A 321 -8.10 2.70 -11.95
CA THR A 321 -8.90 2.30 -13.11
C THR A 321 -9.85 3.40 -13.54
N LEU A 322 -10.13 3.55 -14.83
CA LEU A 322 -11.23 4.37 -15.34
C LEU A 322 -12.56 3.60 -15.38
N ALA A 323 -13.62 4.25 -14.90
CA ALA A 323 -15.00 3.86 -15.16
C ALA A 323 -15.64 4.89 -16.11
N MET A 324 -15.89 4.51 -17.36
CA MET A 324 -16.68 5.31 -18.30
C MET A 324 -18.03 4.66 -18.54
N LYS A 325 -19.10 5.41 -18.28
CA LYS A 325 -20.50 4.93 -18.35
C LYS A 325 -20.91 4.49 -19.76
N THR A 326 -20.35 5.12 -20.80
CA THR A 326 -20.65 4.86 -22.22
C THR A 326 -20.03 3.57 -22.77
N LEU A 327 -19.04 2.99 -22.09
CA LEU A 327 -18.25 1.88 -22.63
C LEU A 327 -18.52 0.53 -21.96
N GLN A 328 -19.42 0.46 -20.96
CA GLN A 328 -19.91 -0.73 -20.23
C GLN A 328 -18.87 -1.79 -19.77
N HIS A 329 -17.57 -1.51 -19.91
CA HIS A 329 -16.48 -2.37 -19.49
C HIS A 329 -15.37 -1.51 -18.89
N GLN A 330 -15.09 -1.77 -17.62
CA GLN A 330 -13.93 -1.25 -16.89
C GLN A 330 -12.63 -1.62 -17.63
N ASP A 331 -11.53 -1.07 -17.11
CA ASP A 331 -10.24 -1.76 -17.03
C ASP A 331 -9.20 -1.34 -18.09
N PHE A 332 -8.57 -0.17 -17.85
CA PHE A 332 -7.14 -0.07 -18.18
C PHE A 332 -6.48 -1.21 -17.41
N ARG A 333 -6.25 -2.33 -18.09
CA ARG A 333 -5.54 -3.47 -17.51
C ARG A 333 -4.07 -3.10 -17.37
N PHE A 334 -3.78 -2.16 -16.46
CA PHE A 334 -2.48 -2.11 -15.83
C PHE A 334 -2.25 -3.52 -15.25
N GLY A 335 -1.10 -4.11 -15.55
CA GLY A 335 -0.68 -5.33 -14.84
C GLY A 335 -0.86 -5.08 -13.34
N ARG A 336 -1.34 -6.08 -12.59
CA ARG A 336 -1.64 -5.93 -11.16
C ARG A 336 -0.43 -5.36 -10.43
N TYR A 337 0.76 -5.76 -10.85
CA TYR A 337 2.03 -5.30 -10.31
C TYR A 337 2.37 -3.83 -10.62
N LEU A 338 1.96 -3.27 -11.76
CA LEU A 338 2.15 -1.84 -12.01
C LEU A 338 1.25 -1.02 -11.07
N LYS A 339 -0.01 -1.45 -10.83
CA LYS A 339 -0.90 -0.80 -9.86
C LYS A 339 -0.31 -0.84 -8.45
N GLU A 340 0.22 -2.00 -8.04
CA GLU A 340 0.92 -2.18 -6.76
C GLU A 340 2.14 -1.25 -6.69
N SER A 341 3.00 -1.24 -7.71
CA SER A 341 4.19 -0.40 -7.75
C SER A 341 3.84 1.10 -7.69
N MET A 342 2.82 1.54 -8.42
CA MET A 342 2.30 2.92 -8.37
C MET A 342 1.80 3.32 -6.97
N GLN A 343 1.23 2.39 -6.21
CA GLN A 343 0.85 2.64 -4.81
C GLN A 343 2.10 2.68 -3.91
N GLU A 344 2.99 1.71 -4.09
CA GLU A 344 4.23 1.60 -3.31
C GLU A 344 5.17 2.79 -3.50
N GLU A 345 5.22 3.42 -4.68
CA GLU A 345 6.00 4.65 -4.92
C GLU A 345 5.72 5.69 -3.83
N THR A 346 4.44 5.98 -3.61
CA THR A 346 4.03 7.05 -2.69
C THR A 346 4.27 6.68 -1.24
N ILE A 347 3.95 5.42 -0.88
CA ILE A 347 4.13 4.91 0.48
C ILE A 347 5.62 4.88 0.84
N ALA A 348 6.45 4.33 -0.04
CA ALA A 348 7.89 4.24 0.16
C ALA A 348 8.56 5.62 0.14
N TYR A 349 8.04 6.56 -0.66
CA TYR A 349 8.55 7.94 -0.69
C TYR A 349 8.36 8.62 0.66
N VAL A 350 7.15 8.57 1.23
CA VAL A 350 6.87 9.13 2.56
C VAL A 350 7.62 8.37 3.66
N ALA A 351 7.75 7.04 3.56
CA ALA A 351 8.57 6.24 4.49
C ALA A 351 10.02 6.74 4.51
N GLN A 352 10.62 6.93 3.33
CA GLN A 352 11.99 7.42 3.19
C GLN A 352 12.13 8.86 3.70
N MET A 353 11.13 9.71 3.47
CA MET A 353 11.12 11.07 4.02
C MET A 353 11.08 11.10 5.55
N LEU A 354 10.30 10.23 6.18
CA LEU A 354 10.25 10.07 7.64
C LEU A 354 11.59 9.55 8.18
N LYS A 355 12.12 8.48 7.57
CA LYS A 355 13.37 7.83 7.96
C LYS A 355 14.57 8.78 7.90
N ASP A 356 14.68 9.56 6.83
CA ASP A 356 15.78 10.51 6.63
C ASP A 356 15.49 11.89 7.24
N ASN A 357 14.36 12.05 7.94
CA ASN A 357 13.88 13.32 8.49
C ASN A 357 13.94 14.48 7.47
N ARG A 358 13.42 14.23 6.25
CA ARG A 358 13.44 15.17 5.12
C ARG A 358 12.50 16.36 5.35
N PRO A 359 12.79 17.54 4.78
CA PRO A 359 11.94 18.72 4.91
C PRO A 359 10.62 18.56 4.15
N ALA A 360 9.51 19.07 4.70
CA ALA A 360 8.18 18.93 4.10
C ALA A 360 8.05 19.51 2.67
N ARG A 361 8.93 20.43 2.24
CA ARG A 361 8.93 20.93 0.85
C ARG A 361 9.09 19.80 -0.18
N GLU A 362 9.81 18.73 0.18
CA GLU A 362 10.04 17.58 -0.69
C GLU A 362 8.77 16.75 -0.92
N LEU A 363 7.70 16.95 -0.16
CA LEU A 363 6.39 16.37 -0.50
C LEU A 363 5.84 16.96 -1.80
N ILE A 364 6.25 18.18 -2.16
CA ILE A 364 5.82 18.87 -3.38
C ILE A 364 6.89 18.80 -4.44
N ASP A 365 8.13 19.15 -4.09
CA ASP A 365 9.22 19.28 -5.06
C ASP A 365 10.54 18.71 -4.53
N SER A 366 11.07 17.73 -5.26
CA SER A 366 12.35 17.07 -4.98
C SER A 366 13.03 16.62 -6.27
N ASP A 367 14.29 16.22 -6.16
CA ASP A 367 15.13 15.69 -7.24
C ASP A 367 15.15 14.14 -7.26
N TRP A 368 14.26 13.49 -6.52
CA TRP A 368 14.23 12.03 -6.39
C TRP A 368 12.80 11.48 -6.27
N THR A 369 12.63 10.19 -6.55
CA THR A 369 11.41 9.43 -6.22
C THR A 369 11.76 8.00 -5.84
N MET A 370 10.75 7.17 -5.58
CA MET A 370 10.90 5.73 -5.39
C MET A 370 10.51 5.00 -6.67
N MET A 371 11.39 4.14 -7.20
CA MET A 371 11.09 3.32 -8.38
C MET A 371 11.55 1.89 -8.17
N ASN A 372 10.79 0.94 -8.69
CA ASN A 372 11.24 -0.40 -9.06
C ASN A 372 11.28 -0.53 -10.58
N ASP A 373 11.63 -1.69 -11.11
CA ASP A 373 11.71 -1.95 -12.56
C ASP A 373 10.39 -1.68 -13.31
N SER A 374 9.25 -1.85 -12.66
CA SER A 374 7.94 -1.57 -13.25
C SER A 374 7.70 -0.09 -13.44
N LEU A 375 7.98 0.71 -12.41
CA LEU A 375 7.87 2.17 -12.49
C LEU A 375 8.95 2.79 -13.36
N ALA A 376 10.18 2.27 -13.29
CA ALA A 376 11.27 2.74 -14.12
C ALA A 376 10.87 2.69 -15.60
N ARG A 377 10.40 1.52 -16.08
CA ARG A 377 9.91 1.36 -17.45
C ARG A 377 8.70 2.27 -17.74
N HIS A 378 7.76 2.40 -16.79
CA HIS A 378 6.59 3.28 -16.94
C HIS A 378 6.98 4.76 -17.08
N TYR A 379 8.09 5.17 -16.47
CA TYR A 379 8.64 6.52 -16.52
C TYR A 379 9.72 6.73 -17.60
N GLY A 380 10.03 5.70 -18.41
CA GLY A 380 11.05 5.79 -19.46
C GLY A 380 12.50 5.73 -18.95
N TYR A 381 12.71 5.14 -17.78
CA TYR A 381 14.01 4.76 -17.23
C TYR A 381 14.36 3.32 -17.59
N ASP A 382 15.65 3.02 -17.61
CA ASP A 382 16.12 1.64 -17.67
C ASP A 382 15.75 0.92 -16.36
N GLY A 383 15.43 -0.37 -16.47
CA GLY A 383 15.19 -1.20 -15.28
C GLY A 383 16.48 -1.47 -14.49
N PHE A 384 16.34 -1.84 -13.22
CA PHE A 384 17.45 -2.15 -12.32
C PHE A 384 17.79 -3.64 -12.27
N GLY A 385 16.88 -4.51 -12.72
CA GLY A 385 17.11 -5.95 -12.87
C GLY A 385 16.74 -6.79 -11.66
N ASP A 386 16.13 -6.22 -10.62
CA ASP A 386 15.78 -6.94 -9.39
C ASP A 386 14.37 -6.64 -8.84
N GLY A 387 13.59 -5.78 -9.50
CA GLY A 387 12.22 -5.45 -9.08
C GLY A 387 12.09 -4.74 -7.72
N VAL A 388 13.19 -4.37 -7.07
CA VAL A 388 13.16 -3.76 -5.73
C VAL A 388 12.89 -2.26 -5.82
N MET A 389 11.92 -1.79 -5.02
CA MET A 389 11.63 -0.37 -4.85
C MET A 389 12.80 0.34 -4.16
N ARG A 390 13.39 1.33 -4.80
CA ARG A 390 14.54 2.08 -4.30
C ARG A 390 14.40 3.58 -4.54
N LYS A 391 15.15 4.36 -3.76
CA LYS A 391 15.32 5.79 -3.99
C LYS A 391 16.16 6.01 -5.25
N VAL A 392 15.64 6.79 -6.18
CA VAL A 392 16.28 7.10 -7.47
C VAL A 392 16.31 8.60 -7.64
N THR A 393 17.51 9.14 -7.88
CA THR A 393 17.68 10.52 -8.33
C THR A 393 17.14 10.64 -9.75
N LEU A 394 16.25 11.58 -9.97
CA LEU A 394 15.63 11.82 -11.27
C LEU A 394 16.65 12.39 -12.26
N ARG A 395 16.41 12.16 -13.56
CA ARG A 395 17.15 12.85 -14.63
C ARG A 395 16.93 14.35 -14.47
N ARG A 396 17.96 15.15 -14.72
CA ARG A 396 17.90 16.62 -14.60
C ARG A 396 16.76 17.25 -15.42
N ASN A 397 16.39 16.62 -16.52
CA ASN A 397 15.33 17.06 -17.43
C ASN A 397 14.03 16.25 -17.28
N ASP A 398 13.83 15.51 -16.18
CA ASP A 398 12.56 14.82 -15.94
C ASP A 398 11.46 15.86 -15.67
N PRO A 399 10.49 16.03 -16.59
CA PRO A 399 9.55 17.14 -16.51
C PRO A 399 8.51 16.97 -15.39
N ARG A 400 8.40 15.78 -14.81
CA ARG A 400 7.55 15.53 -13.64
C ARG A 400 8.17 16.12 -12.37
N GLY A 401 9.50 16.09 -12.28
CA GLY A 401 10.23 16.25 -11.02
C GLY A 401 9.78 15.24 -9.95
N GLY A 402 10.37 15.33 -8.75
CA GLY A 402 10.01 14.48 -7.61
C GLY A 402 8.93 15.12 -6.74
N GLY A 403 8.37 14.35 -5.81
CA GLY A 403 7.27 14.77 -4.94
C GLY A 403 5.91 14.18 -5.33
N LEU A 404 4.97 14.20 -4.37
CA LEU A 404 3.70 13.49 -4.42
C LEU A 404 2.86 13.82 -5.66
N LEU A 405 2.91 15.09 -6.08
CA LEU A 405 2.10 15.59 -7.20
C LEU A 405 2.43 14.90 -8.52
N GLY A 406 3.64 14.37 -8.70
CA GLY A 406 4.07 13.70 -9.94
C GLY A 406 3.89 12.18 -9.96
N HIS A 407 3.47 11.57 -8.85
CA HIS A 407 3.41 10.11 -8.73
C HIS A 407 2.28 9.51 -9.58
N ALA A 408 2.59 8.46 -10.33
CA ALA A 408 1.63 7.86 -11.26
C ALA A 408 0.41 7.26 -10.54
N GLY A 409 0.58 6.73 -9.33
CA GLY A 409 -0.53 6.23 -8.53
C GLY A 409 -1.55 7.32 -8.19
N ILE A 410 -1.08 8.50 -7.78
CA ILE A 410 -1.94 9.66 -7.50
C ILE A 410 -2.59 10.16 -8.79
N GLN A 411 -1.82 10.34 -9.86
CA GLN A 411 -2.34 10.87 -11.11
C GLN A 411 -3.38 9.95 -11.77
N SER A 412 -3.23 8.63 -11.60
CA SER A 412 -4.13 7.63 -12.18
C SER A 412 -5.35 7.34 -11.31
N MET A 413 -5.24 7.34 -9.98
CA MET A 413 -6.41 7.09 -9.13
C MET A 413 -7.46 8.20 -9.24
N LEU A 414 -7.04 9.41 -9.64
CA LEU A 414 -7.91 10.59 -9.80
C LEU A 414 -8.63 10.65 -11.14
N THR A 415 -8.53 9.60 -11.96
CA THR A 415 -9.21 9.52 -13.27
C THR A 415 -10.40 8.57 -13.24
N TRP A 416 -10.76 8.00 -12.09
CA TRP A 416 -11.72 6.90 -12.04
C TRP A 416 -13.13 7.25 -12.53
N MET A 417 -13.50 8.54 -12.54
CA MET A 417 -14.80 9.07 -12.97
C MET A 417 -14.85 9.53 -14.44
N GLY A 418 -13.89 9.12 -15.28
CA GLY A 418 -13.92 9.42 -16.72
C GLY A 418 -13.23 10.75 -17.06
N ASP A 419 -13.87 11.53 -17.94
CA ASP A 419 -13.25 12.67 -18.64
C ASP A 419 -12.98 13.90 -17.75
N ASN A 420 -13.50 13.94 -16.52
CA ASN A 420 -13.40 15.08 -15.59
C ASN A 420 -12.14 15.08 -14.69
N TRP A 421 -11.08 14.37 -15.07
CA TRP A 421 -9.91 14.08 -14.23
C TRP A 421 -9.15 15.33 -13.73
N VAL A 422 -9.14 16.43 -14.48
CA VAL A 422 -8.53 17.71 -14.06
C VAL A 422 -9.20 18.29 -12.82
N ILE A 423 -10.54 18.23 -12.76
CA ILE A 423 -11.33 18.71 -11.62
C ILE A 423 -10.94 17.91 -10.37
N TYR A 424 -10.87 16.59 -10.48
CA TYR A 424 -10.49 15.73 -9.37
C TYR A 424 -9.06 15.95 -8.89
N ARG A 425 -8.11 16.20 -9.81
CA ARG A 425 -6.71 16.53 -9.47
C ARG A 425 -6.60 17.87 -8.74
N GLY A 426 -7.33 18.90 -9.19
CA GLY A 426 -7.41 20.19 -8.50
C GLY A 426 -8.04 20.07 -7.10
N ALA A 427 -9.20 19.41 -7.01
CA ALA A 427 -9.92 19.22 -5.75
C ALA A 427 -9.13 18.38 -4.74
N TRP A 428 -8.43 17.33 -5.20
CA TRP A 428 -7.56 16.51 -4.37
C TRP A 428 -6.38 17.34 -3.83
N THR A 429 -5.76 18.17 -4.67
CA THR A 429 -4.64 19.03 -4.25
C THR A 429 -5.11 20.05 -3.20
N LEU A 430 -6.24 20.73 -3.43
CA LEU A 430 -6.83 21.64 -2.45
C LEU A 430 -7.06 20.97 -1.09
N ARG A 431 -7.64 19.76 -1.10
CA ARG A 431 -8.00 19.02 0.11
C ARG A 431 -6.81 18.44 0.86
N HIS A 432 -5.90 17.78 0.16
CA HIS A 432 -4.87 16.95 0.78
C HIS A 432 -3.51 17.63 0.87
N ILE A 433 -3.30 18.68 0.07
CA ILE A 433 -2.04 19.43 0.00
C ILE A 433 -2.19 20.85 0.54
N LEU A 434 -3.30 21.54 0.28
CA LEU A 434 -3.48 22.95 0.70
C LEU A 434 -4.36 23.11 1.95
N ASP A 435 -4.78 22.02 2.60
CA ASP A 435 -5.70 22.00 3.75
C ASP A 435 -6.95 22.88 3.56
N SER A 436 -7.41 23.02 2.31
CA SER A 436 -8.52 23.88 1.91
C SER A 436 -9.53 23.06 1.10
N PRO A 437 -10.19 22.05 1.71
CA PRO A 437 -11.08 21.15 0.99
C PRO A 437 -12.23 21.92 0.32
N PRO A 438 -12.52 21.69 -0.97
CA PRO A 438 -13.72 22.25 -1.58
C PRO A 438 -14.97 21.64 -0.92
N PRO A 439 -16.11 22.36 -0.93
CA PRO A 439 -17.38 21.84 -0.43
C PRO A 439 -17.83 20.62 -1.25
N PRO A 440 -18.72 19.78 -0.70
CA PRO A 440 -19.28 18.66 -1.46
C PRO A 440 -20.00 19.17 -2.73
N PRO A 441 -19.94 18.43 -3.85
CA PRO A 441 -20.62 18.82 -5.08
C PRO A 441 -22.14 18.84 -4.87
N PRO A 442 -22.90 19.66 -5.63
CA PRO A 442 -24.36 19.61 -5.66
C PRO A 442 -24.88 18.23 -6.08
N LEU A 443 -26.11 17.89 -5.69
CA LEU A 443 -26.75 16.61 -6.05
C LEU A 443 -26.99 16.46 -7.56
N GLU A 444 -27.19 17.58 -8.26
CA GLU A 444 -27.38 17.64 -9.70
C GLU A 444 -26.21 18.39 -10.35
N VAL A 445 -25.33 17.65 -11.04
CA VAL A 445 -24.24 18.22 -11.83
C VAL A 445 -24.57 18.01 -13.31
N PRO A 446 -24.71 19.08 -14.12
CA PRO A 446 -24.91 18.96 -15.56
C PRO A 446 -23.79 18.16 -16.22
N VAL A 447 -24.12 17.26 -17.14
CA VAL A 447 -23.11 16.48 -17.89
C VAL A 447 -22.51 17.36 -18.99
N LEU A 448 -21.19 17.53 -18.97
CA LEU A 448 -20.44 18.08 -20.10
C LEU A 448 -20.27 16.97 -21.14
N ASP A 449 -21.02 17.05 -22.24
CA ASP A 449 -20.91 16.10 -23.34
C ASP A 449 -19.98 16.64 -24.45
N PRO A 450 -18.76 16.11 -24.59
CA PRO A 450 -17.80 16.52 -25.62
C PRO A 450 -18.23 16.11 -27.04
N THR A 451 -19.26 15.27 -27.17
CA THR A 451 -19.73 14.74 -28.46
C THR A 451 -20.77 15.64 -29.14
N THR A 452 -21.37 16.58 -28.42
CA THR A 452 -22.32 17.55 -28.96
C THR A 452 -21.67 18.42 -30.03
N SER A 453 -22.45 18.80 -31.06
CA SER A 453 -21.97 19.60 -32.19
C SER A 453 -21.29 20.90 -31.77
N ALA A 454 -21.75 21.50 -30.66
CA ALA A 454 -21.21 22.75 -30.10
C ALA A 454 -19.87 22.57 -29.36
N ASN A 455 -19.48 21.34 -29.02
CA ASN A 455 -18.30 21.01 -28.22
C ASN A 455 -17.23 20.23 -28.98
N GLN A 456 -17.51 19.80 -30.21
CA GLN A 456 -16.53 19.10 -31.04
C GLN A 456 -15.29 19.96 -31.29
N GLY A 457 -14.11 19.38 -31.06
CA GLY A 457 -12.81 20.01 -31.32
C GLY A 457 -12.27 20.88 -30.17
N LYS A 458 -13.12 21.33 -29.25
CA LYS A 458 -12.72 22.09 -28.06
C LYS A 458 -11.78 21.28 -27.16
N SER A 459 -10.80 21.94 -26.58
CA SER A 459 -9.97 21.42 -25.50
C SER A 459 -10.81 21.22 -24.23
N PHE A 460 -10.34 20.36 -23.34
CA PHE A 460 -11.01 20.14 -22.06
C PHE A 460 -11.10 21.44 -21.22
N LYS A 461 -10.10 22.31 -21.34
CA LYS A 461 -10.07 23.63 -20.70
C LYS A 461 -11.21 24.52 -21.21
N GLU A 462 -11.44 24.57 -22.52
CA GLU A 462 -12.56 25.33 -23.12
C GLU A 462 -13.93 24.75 -22.75
N LEU A 463 -14.03 23.44 -22.52
CA LEU A 463 -15.26 22.82 -22.03
C LEU A 463 -15.55 23.20 -20.57
N LEU A 464 -14.53 23.24 -19.72
CA LEU A 464 -14.70 23.64 -18.31
C LEU A 464 -15.09 25.10 -18.14
N VAL A 465 -14.62 26.00 -19.02
CA VAL A 465 -15.03 27.41 -18.99
C VAL A 465 -16.55 27.55 -19.10
N GLN A 466 -17.22 26.73 -19.92
CA GLN A 466 -18.69 26.71 -20.01
C GLN A 466 -19.33 26.32 -18.68
N HIS A 467 -18.72 25.40 -17.93
CA HIS A 467 -19.22 24.97 -16.62
C HIS A 467 -19.09 26.06 -15.55
N GLN A 468 -18.12 26.97 -15.72
CA GLN A 468 -17.92 28.12 -14.83
C GLN A 468 -18.90 29.27 -15.10
N GLU A 469 -19.70 29.22 -16.18
CA GLU A 469 -20.75 30.22 -16.44
C GLU A 469 -21.91 30.10 -15.44
N ASP A 470 -22.17 28.91 -14.89
CA ASP A 470 -23.14 28.73 -13.80
C ASP A 470 -22.54 29.27 -12.49
N ALA A 471 -23.19 30.29 -11.92
CA ALA A 471 -22.78 30.93 -10.68
C ALA A 471 -22.61 29.93 -9.51
N ARG A 472 -23.38 28.84 -9.46
CA ARG A 472 -23.28 27.79 -8.42
C ARG A 472 -22.00 26.96 -8.56
N CYS A 473 -21.59 26.69 -9.80
CA CYS A 473 -20.38 25.91 -10.09
C CYS A 473 -19.13 26.77 -9.92
N ALA A 474 -19.20 28.04 -10.32
CA ALA A 474 -18.10 29.00 -10.22
C ALA A 474 -17.59 29.23 -8.79
N ILE A 475 -18.43 29.03 -7.75
CA ILE A 475 -18.04 29.18 -6.34
C ILE A 475 -16.80 28.35 -6.00
N CYS A 476 -16.71 27.14 -6.55
CA CYS A 476 -15.62 26.21 -6.26
C CYS A 476 -14.66 26.07 -7.45
N HIS A 477 -15.20 26.04 -8.67
CA HIS A 477 -14.42 25.80 -9.88
C HIS A 477 -13.44 26.93 -10.22
N LYS A 478 -13.64 28.13 -9.67
CA LYS A 478 -12.67 29.24 -9.76
C LYS A 478 -11.29 28.91 -9.18
N ASP A 479 -11.22 28.00 -8.21
CA ASP A 479 -9.97 27.57 -7.59
C ASP A 479 -9.59 26.15 -7.98
N ILE A 480 -10.58 25.25 -8.14
CA ILE A 480 -10.34 23.85 -8.51
C ILE A 480 -9.72 23.74 -9.90
N ASP A 481 -10.37 24.33 -10.92
CA ASP A 481 -9.99 24.07 -12.31
C ASP A 481 -8.64 24.69 -12.66
N PRO A 482 -8.35 25.96 -12.30
CA PRO A 482 -7.05 26.53 -12.63
C PRO A 482 -5.88 25.82 -11.98
N LEU A 483 -6.03 25.33 -10.75
CA LEU A 483 -5.03 24.46 -10.12
C LEU A 483 -4.95 23.10 -10.83
N GLY A 484 -6.10 22.53 -11.19
CA GLY A 484 -6.19 21.28 -11.93
C GLY A 484 -5.45 21.31 -13.28
N PHE A 485 -5.41 22.46 -13.97
CA PHE A 485 -4.72 22.60 -15.25
C PHE A 485 -3.22 22.30 -15.15
N ALA A 486 -2.58 22.50 -13.99
CA ALA A 486 -1.19 22.12 -13.77
C ALA A 486 -0.91 20.64 -14.12
N PHE A 487 -1.92 19.77 -13.99
CA PHE A 487 -1.79 18.34 -14.20
C PHE A 487 -2.16 17.90 -15.62
N GLN A 488 -2.40 18.81 -16.55
CA GLN A 488 -2.73 18.48 -17.94
C GLN A 488 -1.63 17.67 -18.64
N ASN A 489 -0.37 17.80 -18.19
CA ASN A 489 0.75 17.02 -18.70
C ASN A 489 0.75 15.56 -18.24
N PHE A 490 -0.18 15.11 -17.39
CA PHE A 490 -0.29 13.71 -17.00
C PHE A 490 -1.44 13.03 -17.72
N ASP A 491 -1.15 11.97 -18.46
CA ASP A 491 -2.17 11.11 -19.05
C ASP A 491 -2.95 10.33 -17.97
N LEU A 492 -3.90 9.52 -18.42
CA LEU A 492 -4.77 8.73 -17.54
C LEU A 492 -4.04 7.64 -16.75
N SER A 493 -2.81 7.30 -17.14
CA SER A 493 -1.91 6.38 -16.44
C SER A 493 -0.84 7.08 -15.63
N GLY A 494 -0.92 8.41 -15.50
CA GLY A 494 0.07 9.21 -14.79
C GLY A 494 1.41 9.32 -15.52
N ARG A 495 1.49 8.99 -16.81
CA ARG A 495 2.69 9.29 -17.61
C ARG A 495 2.67 10.72 -18.09
N TRP A 496 3.85 11.29 -18.26
CA TRP A 496 4.02 12.59 -18.85
C TRP A 496 3.62 12.60 -20.34
N ARG A 497 2.95 13.66 -20.78
CA ARG A 497 2.61 13.96 -22.17
C ARG A 497 2.85 15.43 -22.49
N GLU A 498 3.28 15.70 -23.71
CA GLU A 498 3.47 17.07 -24.24
C GLU A 498 2.36 17.49 -25.19
N LEU A 499 1.68 16.52 -25.79
CA LEU A 499 0.62 16.74 -26.76
C LEU A 499 -0.70 16.18 -26.24
N GLU A 500 -1.78 16.88 -26.56
CA GLU A 500 -3.13 16.37 -26.50
C GLU A 500 -3.75 16.27 -27.89
N PHE A 501 -4.75 15.41 -28.03
CA PHE A 501 -5.41 15.10 -29.29
C PHE A 501 -6.90 15.44 -29.22
N GLU A 502 -7.49 15.72 -30.38
CA GLU A 502 -8.92 16.02 -30.55
C GLU A 502 -9.81 14.92 -29.98
N LYS A 503 -9.44 13.66 -30.20
CA LYS A 503 -10.17 12.49 -29.73
C LYS A 503 -9.17 11.46 -29.23
N TYR A 504 -9.63 10.60 -28.33
CA TYR A 504 -8.85 9.46 -27.89
C TYR A 504 -9.61 8.18 -28.17
N LYS A 505 -8.98 7.28 -28.91
CA LYS A 505 -9.52 5.95 -29.21
C LYS A 505 -9.02 4.97 -28.17
N ARG A 506 -9.96 4.14 -27.70
CA ARG A 506 -9.70 3.00 -26.84
C ARG A 506 -9.52 1.77 -27.74
N GLU A 507 -8.31 1.25 -27.87
CA GLU A 507 -8.05 0.00 -28.60
C GLU A 507 -7.75 -1.12 -27.61
N GLU A 508 -8.48 -2.24 -27.74
CA GLU A 508 -8.23 -3.43 -26.92
C GLU A 508 -7.30 -4.42 -27.64
N ILE A 509 -6.17 -4.76 -27.02
CA ILE A 509 -5.24 -5.78 -27.51
C ILE A 509 -4.95 -6.75 -26.37
N ASP A 510 -5.35 -8.02 -26.52
CA ASP A 510 -5.10 -9.12 -25.58
C ASP A 510 -5.48 -8.80 -24.12
N GLY A 511 -6.67 -8.22 -23.96
CA GLY A 511 -7.18 -7.80 -22.67
C GLY A 511 -6.49 -6.55 -22.12
N LYS A 512 -6.04 -5.62 -22.97
CA LYS A 512 -5.39 -4.35 -22.58
C LYS A 512 -5.99 -3.19 -23.34
N ILE A 513 -6.17 -2.07 -22.67
CA ILE A 513 -6.59 -0.82 -23.31
C ILE A 513 -5.36 0.01 -23.66
N ALA A 514 -5.21 0.37 -24.93
CA ALA A 514 -4.41 1.51 -25.36
C ALA A 514 -5.32 2.76 -25.45
N TRP A 515 -4.84 3.88 -24.92
CA TRP A 515 -5.48 5.19 -25.07
C TRP A 515 -4.68 5.99 -26.10
N ASN A 516 -5.08 5.87 -27.35
CA ASN A 516 -4.35 6.43 -28.49
C ASN A 516 -5.02 7.73 -28.93
N GLY A 517 -4.23 8.80 -29.01
CA GLY A 517 -4.67 10.06 -29.59
C GLY A 517 -5.03 9.89 -31.07
N ALA A 518 -6.11 10.52 -31.50
CA ALA A 518 -6.59 10.52 -32.87
C ALA A 518 -7.07 11.93 -33.27
N GLY A 519 -6.90 12.26 -34.55
CA GLY A 519 -7.22 13.59 -35.08
C GLY A 519 -6.06 14.57 -34.89
N LYS A 520 -6.38 15.88 -34.88
CA LYS A 520 -5.36 16.92 -34.73
C LYS A 520 -4.77 16.89 -33.32
N SER A 521 -3.45 17.01 -33.23
CA SER A 521 -2.74 17.22 -31.97
C SER A 521 -2.51 18.70 -31.71
N ARG A 522 -2.36 19.05 -30.43
CA ARG A 522 -2.02 20.39 -29.95
C ARG A 522 -1.15 20.29 -28.69
N PRO A 523 -0.29 21.28 -28.41
CA PRO A 523 0.47 21.31 -27.17
C PRO A 523 -0.45 21.31 -25.95
N VAL A 524 -0.03 20.63 -24.89
CA VAL A 524 -0.71 20.69 -23.59
C VAL A 524 -0.62 22.11 -23.03
N ASP A 525 -1.77 22.68 -22.67
CA ASP A 525 -1.85 23.93 -21.90
C ASP A 525 -2.00 23.62 -20.40
N ALA A 526 -0.89 23.74 -19.67
CA ALA A 526 -0.85 23.56 -18.22
C ALA A 526 -0.92 24.89 -17.45
N ALA A 527 -1.19 26.01 -18.11
CA ALA A 527 -1.23 27.31 -17.45
C ALA A 527 -2.49 27.46 -16.59
N GLY A 528 -2.33 28.04 -15.41
CA GLY A 528 -3.37 28.15 -14.39
C GLY A 528 -3.06 29.19 -13.31
N ARG A 529 -3.78 29.09 -12.19
CA ARG A 529 -3.57 29.93 -11.01
C ARG A 529 -3.80 29.17 -9.71
N LEU A 530 -3.17 29.63 -8.64
CA LEU A 530 -3.36 29.15 -7.27
C LEU A 530 -4.47 29.97 -6.55
N PRO A 531 -5.01 29.46 -5.42
CA PRO A 531 -6.12 30.12 -4.71
C PRO A 531 -5.87 31.56 -4.23
N ARG A 532 -4.61 31.98 -4.06
CA ARG A 532 -4.23 33.34 -3.64
C ARG A 532 -3.89 34.25 -4.82
N GLY A 533 -4.13 33.78 -6.05
CA GLY A 533 -4.05 34.57 -7.28
C GLY A 533 -2.74 34.44 -8.06
N GLU A 534 -1.75 33.70 -7.56
CA GLU A 534 -0.49 33.47 -8.26
C GLU A 534 -0.73 32.66 -9.53
N THR A 535 -0.19 33.12 -10.66
CA THR A 535 -0.33 32.45 -11.95
C THR A 535 0.90 31.59 -12.24
N PHE A 536 0.69 30.51 -12.98
CA PHE A 536 1.77 29.64 -13.47
C PHE A 536 1.52 29.23 -14.92
N LYS A 537 2.60 28.92 -15.64
CA LYS A 537 2.60 28.48 -17.03
C LYS A 537 2.92 27.00 -17.20
N SER A 538 3.49 26.37 -16.19
CA SER A 538 3.91 24.97 -16.22
C SER A 538 3.65 24.25 -14.89
N PHE A 539 3.70 22.92 -14.93
CA PHE A 539 3.63 22.08 -13.73
C PHE A 539 4.78 22.38 -12.76
N GLU A 540 6.00 22.59 -13.27
CA GLU A 540 7.16 22.95 -12.47
C GLU A 540 6.96 24.28 -11.73
N GLU A 541 6.51 25.33 -12.44
CA GLU A 541 6.23 26.63 -11.83
C GLU A 541 5.13 26.54 -10.76
N CYS A 542 4.09 25.73 -11.01
CA CYS A 542 3.06 25.42 -10.00
C CYS A 542 3.68 24.81 -8.74
N LYS A 543 4.53 23.79 -8.86
CA LYS A 543 5.22 23.18 -7.70
C LYS A 543 6.07 24.19 -6.94
N GLN A 544 6.83 25.03 -7.65
CA GLN A 544 7.68 26.06 -7.05
C GLN A 544 6.84 27.07 -6.25
N LEU A 545 5.71 27.53 -6.80
CA LEU A 545 4.79 28.43 -6.11
C LEU A 545 4.13 27.77 -4.89
N LEU A 546 3.75 26.49 -5.00
CA LEU A 546 3.22 25.73 -3.86
C LEU A 546 4.23 25.62 -2.72
N VAL A 547 5.49 25.31 -3.01
CA VAL A 547 6.56 25.29 -2.00
C VAL A 547 6.76 26.66 -1.39
N LYS A 548 6.78 27.72 -2.21
CA LYS A 548 7.05 29.08 -1.76
C LYS A 548 5.93 29.65 -0.87
N ASN A 549 4.68 29.46 -1.28
CA ASN A 549 3.55 30.20 -0.72
C ASN A 549 2.62 29.32 0.14
N TYR A 550 2.61 28.00 -0.06
CA TYR A 550 1.63 27.08 0.55
C TYR A 550 2.25 25.99 1.43
N GLN A 551 3.56 26.00 1.64
CA GLN A 551 4.21 25.01 2.53
C GLN A 551 3.61 25.02 3.94
N ALA A 552 3.21 26.19 4.44
CA ALA A 552 2.55 26.31 5.74
C ALA A 552 1.20 25.58 5.78
N ASP A 553 0.38 25.71 4.73
CA ASP A 553 -0.93 25.06 4.64
C ASP A 553 -0.79 23.54 4.53
N LEU A 554 0.19 23.07 3.75
CA LEU A 554 0.57 21.65 3.68
C LEU A 554 0.92 21.07 5.04
N VAL A 555 1.78 21.77 5.79
CA VAL A 555 2.23 21.31 7.11
C VAL A 555 1.07 21.33 8.11
N HIS A 556 0.20 22.33 8.05
CA HIS A 556 -0.99 22.40 8.90
C HIS A 556 -1.93 21.21 8.65
N GLY A 557 -2.24 20.90 7.39
CA GLY A 557 -3.01 19.72 7.01
C GLY A 557 -2.35 18.41 7.42
N LEU A 558 -1.03 18.29 7.25
CA LEU A 558 -0.27 17.11 7.66
C LEU A 558 -0.33 16.91 9.19
N LEU A 559 -0.16 17.96 9.98
CA LEU A 559 -0.27 17.90 11.44
C LEU A 559 -1.68 17.51 11.91
N LYS A 560 -2.73 18.00 11.24
CA LYS A 560 -4.12 17.57 11.51
C LYS A 560 -4.29 16.07 11.27
N ASN A 561 -3.75 15.55 10.16
CA ASN A 561 -3.83 14.12 9.84
C ASN A 561 -2.99 13.27 10.81
N LEU A 562 -1.78 13.71 11.16
CA LEU A 562 -0.94 13.01 12.16
C LEU A 562 -1.61 12.97 13.54
N THR A 563 -2.19 14.10 13.96
CA THR A 563 -2.92 14.18 15.24
C THR A 563 -4.14 13.27 15.23
N LEU A 564 -4.93 13.28 14.16
CA LEU A 564 -6.07 12.38 13.99
C LEU A 564 -5.64 10.91 14.03
N TYR A 565 -4.57 10.56 13.33
CA TYR A 565 -4.07 9.20 13.27
C TYR A 565 -3.52 8.72 14.62
N GLY A 566 -2.75 9.57 15.33
CA GLY A 566 -2.14 9.24 16.60
C GLY A 566 -3.10 9.22 17.79
N THR A 567 -4.14 10.05 17.78
CA THR A 567 -5.08 10.20 18.90
C THR A 567 -6.45 9.55 18.64
N GLY A 568 -6.75 9.21 17.39
CA GLY A 568 -8.07 8.73 16.96
C GLY A 568 -9.16 9.81 16.94
N ARG A 569 -8.81 11.09 17.13
CA ARG A 569 -9.76 12.20 17.24
C ARG A 569 -9.34 13.37 16.37
N LYS A 570 -10.33 14.05 15.76
CA LYS A 570 -10.06 15.29 15.03
C LYS A 570 -9.63 16.37 16.04
N PRO A 571 -8.62 17.19 15.72
CA PRO A 571 -8.25 18.32 16.57
C PRO A 571 -9.47 19.22 16.81
N ASP A 572 -9.74 19.50 18.09
CA ASP A 572 -10.71 20.51 18.52
C ASP A 572 -10.05 21.91 18.49
N VAL A 573 -10.70 22.92 19.07
CA VAL A 573 -10.18 24.29 19.08
C VAL A 573 -8.81 24.39 19.78
N ALA A 574 -8.64 23.67 20.89
CA ALA A 574 -7.37 23.66 21.63
C ALA A 574 -6.28 22.92 20.83
N GLY A 575 -6.62 21.76 20.26
CA GLY A 575 -5.72 21.00 19.39
C GLY A 575 -5.29 21.76 18.13
N LEU A 576 -6.17 22.61 17.56
CA LEU A 576 -5.80 23.51 16.46
C LEU A 576 -4.85 24.63 16.92
N GLY A 577 -4.98 25.10 18.17
CA GLY A 577 -4.00 25.99 18.80
C GLY A 577 -2.63 25.33 18.88
N GLU A 578 -2.57 24.12 19.44
CA GLU A 578 -1.35 23.34 19.59
C GLU A 578 -0.66 23.03 18.24
N ILE A 579 -1.44 22.72 17.20
CA ILE A 579 -0.91 22.52 15.84
C ILE A 579 -0.22 23.79 15.32
N ARG A 580 -0.78 24.99 15.57
CA ARG A 580 -0.15 26.25 15.17
C ARG A 580 1.14 26.51 15.92
N ASP A 581 1.21 26.16 17.19
CA ASP A 581 2.42 26.31 18.01
C ASP A 581 3.53 25.36 17.54
N ILE A 582 3.19 24.10 17.26
CA ILE A 582 4.11 23.12 16.66
C ILE A 582 4.65 23.67 15.33
N GLN A 583 3.76 24.16 14.47
CA GLN A 583 4.14 24.72 13.18
C GLN A 583 5.08 25.92 13.34
N ALA A 584 4.77 26.87 14.22
CA ALA A 584 5.63 28.02 14.49
C ALA A 584 7.04 27.58 14.95
N SER A 585 7.11 26.60 15.85
CA SER A 585 8.37 26.10 16.42
C SER A 585 9.30 25.40 15.41
N LEU A 586 8.73 24.83 14.34
CA LEU A 586 9.47 24.04 13.34
C LEU A 586 9.68 24.76 12.01
N ARG A 587 9.15 25.98 11.84
CA ARG A 587 9.28 26.78 10.62
C ARG A 587 10.75 27.00 10.23
N ALA A 588 11.58 27.48 11.16
CA ALA A 588 13.00 27.73 10.91
C ALA A 588 13.81 26.45 10.60
N LYS A 589 13.28 25.28 10.96
CA LYS A 589 13.90 23.97 10.69
C LYS A 589 13.42 23.34 9.38
N GLY A 590 12.56 24.02 8.62
CA GLY A 590 12.04 23.54 7.34
C GLY A 590 11.01 22.43 7.45
N TYR A 591 10.32 22.31 8.60
CA TYR A 591 9.25 21.35 8.86
C TYR A 591 9.66 19.90 8.52
N ARG A 592 10.75 19.43 9.12
CA ARG A 592 11.22 18.06 8.88
C ARG A 592 10.22 17.03 9.41
N LEU A 593 9.96 15.98 8.61
CA LEU A 593 8.83 15.08 8.87
C LEU A 593 8.94 14.29 10.19
N GLY A 594 10.12 13.79 10.53
CA GLY A 594 10.36 13.14 11.81
C GLY A 594 10.20 14.10 12.99
N ASP A 595 10.63 15.36 12.83
CA ASP A 595 10.44 16.40 13.87
C ASP A 595 8.96 16.75 14.07
N LEU A 596 8.16 16.75 13.00
CA LEU A 596 6.70 16.93 13.08
C LEU A 596 6.05 15.78 13.88
N VAL A 597 6.42 14.53 13.60
CA VAL A 597 5.92 13.36 14.36
C VAL A 597 6.31 13.47 15.84
N LYS A 598 7.56 13.81 16.14
CA LYS A 598 8.04 14.03 17.52
C LYS A 598 7.30 15.16 18.23
N ALA A 599 6.93 16.22 17.51
CA ALA A 599 6.16 17.31 18.09
C ALA A 599 4.73 16.87 18.42
N VAL A 600 4.05 16.14 17.52
CA VAL A 600 2.71 15.58 17.77
C VAL A 600 2.71 14.60 18.94
N VAL A 601 3.71 13.72 19.05
CA VAL A 601 3.79 12.74 20.16
C VAL A 601 4.02 13.40 21.52
N ARG A 602 4.61 14.60 21.56
CA ARG A 602 4.84 15.38 22.78
C ARG A 602 3.70 16.36 23.10
N SER A 603 2.68 16.39 22.26
CA SER A 603 1.55 17.30 22.40
C SER A 603 0.65 16.85 23.55
N GLU A 604 0.00 17.80 24.22
CA GLU A 604 -0.97 17.57 25.29
C GLU A 604 -2.10 16.64 24.80
N ALA A 605 -2.56 16.84 23.57
CA ALA A 605 -3.57 15.99 22.94
C ALA A 605 -3.13 14.53 22.83
N PHE A 606 -1.83 14.28 22.60
CA PHE A 606 -1.27 12.93 22.55
C PHE A 606 -0.95 12.35 23.93
N LEU A 607 -0.49 13.18 24.87
CA LEU A 607 -0.17 12.76 26.24
C LEU A 607 -1.43 12.55 27.10
N GLY A 608 -2.57 13.10 26.68
CA GLY A 608 -3.86 12.95 27.34
C GLY A 608 -4.12 14.02 28.40
N ASP A 609 -3.50 15.20 28.26
CA ASP A 609 -3.51 16.28 29.26
C ASP A 609 -4.74 17.21 29.14
N GLN A 610 -5.76 16.77 28.39
CA GLN A 610 -6.98 17.53 28.09
C GLN A 610 -7.99 17.57 29.24
#